data_AF-A0A8C5SV59-F1
#
_entry.id   AF-A0A8C5SV59-F1
#
_cell.length_a   1.000
_cell.length_b   1.000
_cell.length_c   1.000
_cell.angle_alpha   90.00
_cell.angle_beta   90.00
_cell.angle_gamma   90.00
#
_symmetry.space_group_name_H-M   'P 1'
#
loop_
_entity.id
_entity.type
_entity.pdbx_description
1 polymer ?
#
loop_
_entity_poly.entity_id
_entity_poly.type
_entity_poly.pdbx_seq_one_letter_code
_entity_poly.pdbx_strand_id
1 'polypeptide(L)'
;HFYFSWMKQLNSPLISTYGSCKNRCFELDEAEPPLCRCDNLCKSYSSCCVDFDELCLKTAGGWECTKERCGETRNEDHACHCSEDCLSRGDCCSNYQVVCKGDTPWVMDDCEDIRTPECPAGFLHPPLIIFSVDGFRASYMKKGEKVMRNIEKLSKWACLNIYLRMAKLLTGHDFC
;
A
#
# COMPACT_ATOMS: atom_id res chain seq x y z
N HIS A 1 -3.86 -23.82 -53.76
CA HIS A 1 -3.12 -24.21 -52.53
C HIS A 1 -2.25 -23.06 -52.04
N PHE A 2 -2.85 -21.89 -51.81
CA PHE A 2 -2.18 -20.67 -51.36
C PHE A 2 -3.07 -20.04 -50.28
N TYR A 3 -2.44 -19.77 -49.13
CA TYR A 3 -2.85 -18.88 -48.04
C TYR A 3 -4.03 -19.24 -47.13
N PHE A 4 -3.82 -18.96 -45.84
CA PHE A 4 -4.73 -19.02 -44.70
C PHE A 4 -4.90 -20.35 -43.95
N SER A 5 -3.78 -20.99 -43.64
CA SER A 5 -3.54 -21.44 -42.26
C SER A 5 -3.07 -20.21 -41.47
N TRP A 6 -3.95 -19.57 -40.69
CA TRP A 6 -3.70 -18.63 -39.56
C TRP A 6 -4.95 -17.78 -39.23
N MET A 7 -6.04 -18.42 -38.83
CA MET A 7 -7.03 -17.82 -37.93
C MET A 7 -7.40 -18.87 -36.87
N LYS A 8 -6.41 -19.22 -36.05
CA LYS A 8 -6.74 -19.65 -34.69
C LYS A 8 -7.38 -18.43 -34.03
N GLN A 9 -8.69 -18.52 -33.80
CA GLN A 9 -9.42 -17.61 -32.94
C GLN A 9 -8.56 -17.33 -31.70
N LEU A 10 -8.12 -16.08 -31.56
CA LEU A 10 -7.75 -15.51 -30.27
C LEU A 10 -9.04 -15.39 -29.45
N ASN A 11 -9.59 -16.52 -28.99
CA ASN A 11 -10.50 -16.51 -27.86
C ASN A 11 -9.62 -16.24 -26.63
N SER A 12 -9.36 -14.96 -26.37
CA SER A 12 -9.09 -14.54 -24.99
C SER A 12 -10.21 -15.11 -24.14
N PRO A 13 -9.94 -15.76 -22.99
CA PRO A 13 -11.00 -16.17 -22.08
C PRO A 13 -11.85 -14.92 -21.82
N LEU A 14 -13.14 -14.99 -22.13
CA LEU A 14 -14.07 -13.90 -21.87
C LEU A 14 -14.13 -13.79 -20.34
N ILE A 15 -13.39 -12.83 -19.77
CA ILE A 15 -13.47 -12.57 -18.33
C ILE A 15 -14.88 -12.06 -18.07
N SER A 16 -15.63 -12.82 -17.30
CA SER A 16 -16.97 -12.46 -16.90
C SER A 16 -16.86 -11.35 -15.88
N THR A 17 -17.26 -10.14 -16.26
CA THR A 17 -17.44 -9.03 -15.30
C THR A 17 -18.64 -9.26 -14.38
N TYR A 18 -19.44 -10.32 -14.59
CA TYR A 18 -20.48 -10.74 -13.66
C TYR A 18 -19.85 -11.29 -12.38
N GLY A 19 -19.87 -10.45 -11.35
CA GLY A 19 -19.43 -10.73 -9.99
C GLY A 19 -19.38 -9.41 -9.21
N SER A 20 -19.06 -9.50 -7.92
CA SER A 20 -19.00 -8.33 -7.04
C SER A 20 -17.74 -8.37 -6.19
N CYS A 21 -17.17 -7.20 -5.93
CA CYS A 21 -16.08 -7.02 -4.97
C CYS A 21 -16.53 -6.79 -3.53
N LYS A 22 -17.83 -6.91 -3.24
CA LYS A 22 -18.35 -6.83 -1.87
C LYS A 22 -17.65 -7.86 -0.97
N ASN A 23 -16.94 -7.36 0.04
CA ASN A 23 -16.11 -8.14 0.97
C ASN A 23 -14.93 -8.89 0.31
N ARG A 24 -14.47 -8.45 -0.87
CA ARG A 24 -13.36 -9.06 -1.63
C ARG A 24 -12.27 -8.07 -2.05
N CYS A 25 -12.36 -6.82 -1.59
CA CYS A 25 -11.42 -5.79 -1.96
C CYS A 25 -10.00 -6.14 -1.52
N PHE A 26 -9.06 -6.13 -2.48
CA PHE A 26 -7.64 -6.43 -2.30
C PHE A 26 -7.37 -7.82 -1.74
N GLU A 27 -8.20 -8.81 -2.09
CA GLU A 27 -7.92 -10.22 -1.80
C GLU A 27 -6.54 -10.62 -2.36
N LEU A 28 -5.83 -11.47 -1.60
CA LEU A 28 -4.50 -11.95 -2.00
C LEU A 28 -4.58 -13.08 -3.03
N ASP A 29 -5.73 -13.75 -3.11
CA ASP A 29 -5.96 -14.87 -4.01
C ASP A 29 -6.23 -14.39 -5.43
N GLU A 30 -5.52 -14.95 -6.41
CA GLU A 30 -5.78 -14.67 -7.81
C GLU A 30 -6.97 -15.50 -8.31
N ALA A 31 -8.11 -14.85 -8.55
CA ALA A 31 -9.25 -15.53 -9.16
C ALA A 31 -8.91 -15.99 -10.59
N GLU A 32 -9.11 -17.29 -10.87
CA GLU A 32 -8.91 -17.85 -12.20
C GLU A 32 -10.05 -17.44 -13.16
N PRO A 33 -9.75 -17.23 -14.46
CA PRO A 33 -10.78 -17.04 -15.47
C PRO A 33 -11.83 -18.17 -15.42
N PRO A 34 -13.13 -17.88 -15.52
CA PRO A 34 -13.72 -16.65 -16.03
C PRO A 34 -14.15 -15.62 -14.97
N LEU A 35 -13.85 -15.80 -13.68
CA LEU A 35 -14.33 -14.87 -12.65
C LEU A 35 -13.64 -13.51 -12.70
N CYS A 36 -14.37 -12.46 -12.33
CA CYS A 36 -13.78 -11.14 -12.14
C CYS A 36 -12.94 -11.06 -10.85
N ARG A 37 -11.89 -10.26 -10.93
CA ARG A 37 -10.85 -10.07 -9.92
C ARG A 37 -11.14 -8.85 -9.05
N CYS A 38 -10.68 -8.89 -7.80
CA CYS A 38 -10.76 -7.78 -6.84
C CYS A 38 -9.43 -7.49 -6.14
N ASP A 39 -8.34 -8.11 -6.61
CA ASP A 39 -6.98 -7.88 -6.12
C ASP A 39 -6.38 -6.57 -6.69
N ASN A 40 -5.19 -6.22 -6.21
CA ASN A 40 -4.49 -4.99 -6.59
C ASN A 40 -4.05 -4.92 -8.07
N LEU A 41 -3.97 -6.05 -8.79
CA LEU A 41 -3.56 -6.09 -10.20
C LEU A 41 -4.73 -6.15 -11.18
N CYS A 42 -5.98 -6.27 -10.72
CA CYS A 42 -7.14 -6.46 -11.59
C CYS A 42 -7.24 -5.35 -12.66
N LYS A 43 -6.86 -4.10 -12.33
CA LYS A 43 -6.88 -2.97 -13.27
C LYS A 43 -5.85 -3.11 -14.38
N SER A 44 -4.66 -3.61 -14.05
CA SER A 44 -3.58 -3.84 -15.04
C SER A 44 -3.96 -4.90 -16.06
N TYR A 45 -4.78 -5.88 -15.66
CA TYR A 45 -5.27 -6.96 -16.52
C TYR A 45 -6.67 -6.72 -17.08
N SER A 46 -7.28 -5.56 -16.83
CA SER A 46 -8.65 -5.24 -17.23
C SER A 46 -9.67 -6.33 -16.83
N SER A 47 -9.48 -6.90 -15.63
CA SER A 47 -10.21 -8.08 -15.14
C SER A 47 -11.04 -7.80 -13.88
N CYS A 48 -11.14 -6.53 -13.45
CA CYS A 48 -11.89 -6.16 -12.26
C CYS A 48 -13.41 -6.45 -12.40
N CYS A 49 -14.07 -6.71 -11.28
CA CYS A 49 -15.54 -6.65 -11.24
C CYS A 49 -16.04 -5.22 -11.51
N VAL A 50 -17.29 -5.10 -11.99
CA VAL A 50 -17.85 -3.79 -12.39
C VAL A 50 -17.89 -2.78 -11.23
N ASP A 51 -18.07 -3.28 -10.01
CA ASP A 51 -18.21 -2.50 -8.77
C ASP A 51 -16.88 -2.28 -8.03
N PHE A 52 -15.74 -2.67 -8.60
CA PHE A 52 -14.43 -2.56 -7.93
C PHE A 52 -14.08 -1.12 -7.53
N ASP A 53 -14.28 -0.16 -8.44
CA ASP A 53 -13.92 1.24 -8.17
C ASP A 53 -14.79 1.84 -7.06
N GLU A 54 -16.08 1.52 -7.05
CA GLU A 54 -17.03 2.01 -6.05
C GLU A 54 -16.77 1.40 -4.66
N LEU A 55 -16.52 0.09 -4.61
CA LEU A 55 -16.40 -0.63 -3.35
C LEU A 55 -14.99 -0.59 -2.74
N CYS A 56 -13.95 -0.60 -3.58
CA CYS A 56 -12.57 -0.80 -3.14
C CYS A 56 -11.73 0.48 -3.23
N LEU A 57 -12.10 1.46 -4.05
CA LEU A 57 -11.39 2.74 -4.20
C LEU A 57 -12.18 3.91 -3.59
N LYS A 58 -12.69 3.70 -2.37
CA LYS A 58 -13.43 4.70 -1.61
C LYS A 58 -12.56 5.91 -1.28
N THR A 59 -13.15 7.09 -1.37
CA THR A 59 -12.48 8.38 -1.09
C THR A 59 -13.28 9.31 -0.18
N ALA A 60 -14.52 8.94 0.18
CA ALA A 60 -15.36 9.76 1.04
C ALA A 60 -14.78 9.84 2.46
N GLY A 61 -15.01 10.96 3.14
CA GLY A 61 -14.43 11.22 4.46
C GLY A 61 -12.92 11.52 4.47
N GLY A 62 -12.23 11.41 3.32
CA GLY A 62 -10.79 11.61 3.24
C GLY A 62 -9.98 10.50 3.92
N TRP A 63 -8.70 10.78 4.16
CA TRP A 63 -7.72 9.80 4.67
C TRP A 63 -7.28 10.05 6.11
N GLU A 64 -7.87 11.06 6.75
CA GLU A 64 -7.50 11.54 8.07
C GLU A 64 -8.76 11.72 8.93
N CYS A 65 -8.67 11.28 10.18
CA CYS A 65 -9.64 11.64 11.21
C CYS A 65 -9.51 13.12 11.57
N THR A 66 -10.65 13.74 11.87
CA THR A 66 -10.74 15.03 12.56
C THR A 66 -11.33 14.83 13.94
N LYS A 67 -11.25 15.84 14.81
CA LYS A 67 -11.81 15.74 16.17
C LYS A 67 -13.32 15.46 16.16
N GLU A 68 -14.02 15.95 15.16
CA GLU A 68 -15.47 15.78 15.00
C GLU A 68 -15.85 14.36 14.55
N ARG A 69 -14.92 13.62 13.92
CA ARG A 69 -15.13 12.24 13.45
C ARG A 69 -14.81 11.19 14.50
N CYS A 70 -14.18 11.56 15.62
CA CYS A 70 -13.83 10.61 16.66
C CYS A 70 -15.07 10.00 17.31
N GLY A 71 -15.19 8.67 17.27
CA GLY A 71 -16.37 7.96 17.76
C GLY A 71 -17.59 8.09 16.83
N GLU A 72 -17.37 8.39 15.55
CA GLU A 72 -18.44 8.45 14.55
C GLU A 72 -19.22 7.14 14.48
N THR A 73 -20.51 7.25 14.14
CA THR A 73 -21.24 6.08 13.67
C THR A 73 -20.64 5.65 12.34
N ARG A 74 -20.37 4.35 12.21
CA ARG A 74 -19.67 3.82 11.06
C ARG A 74 -20.44 4.09 9.77
N ASN A 75 -19.74 4.64 8.78
CA ASN A 75 -20.21 4.81 7.42
C ASN A 75 -19.32 4.02 6.46
N GLU A 76 -19.84 2.94 5.88
CA GLU A 76 -19.07 2.04 5.02
C GLU A 76 -18.58 2.74 3.73
N ASP A 77 -19.11 3.91 3.36
CA ASP A 77 -18.65 4.67 2.21
C ASP A 77 -17.34 5.43 2.48
N HIS A 78 -16.94 5.59 3.74
CA HIS A 78 -15.68 6.26 4.09
C HIS A 78 -14.46 5.43 3.66
N ALA A 79 -13.41 6.13 3.21
CA ALA A 79 -12.15 5.52 2.80
C ALA A 79 -11.40 4.88 3.98
N CYS A 80 -11.54 5.47 5.16
CA CYS A 80 -11.04 4.97 6.43
C CYS A 80 -11.94 5.45 7.58
N HIS A 81 -11.87 4.75 8.71
CA HIS A 81 -12.83 4.92 9.81
C HIS A 81 -12.20 5.58 11.03
N CYS A 82 -13.05 6.28 11.79
CA CYS A 82 -12.72 6.88 13.09
C CYS A 82 -13.68 6.40 14.19
N SER A 83 -14.43 5.32 13.92
CA SER A 83 -15.31 4.63 14.85
C SER A 83 -14.51 3.80 15.85
N GLU A 84 -15.12 3.45 16.99
CA GLU A 84 -14.45 2.70 18.06
C GLU A 84 -14.06 1.26 17.66
N ASP A 85 -14.69 0.68 16.64
CA ASP A 85 -14.42 -0.66 16.12
C ASP A 85 -13.33 -0.70 15.03
N CYS A 86 -12.82 0.45 14.56
CA CYS A 86 -11.92 0.46 13.41
C CYS A 86 -10.60 -0.30 13.66
N LEU A 87 -10.14 -0.34 14.92
CA LEU A 87 -8.88 -1.01 15.28
C LEU A 87 -9.01 -2.53 15.18
N SER A 88 -10.15 -3.09 15.62
CA SER A 88 -10.40 -4.54 15.53
C SER A 88 -10.67 -4.98 14.09
N ARG A 89 -11.20 -4.07 13.26
CA ARG A 89 -11.40 -4.30 11.82
C ARG A 89 -10.17 -4.00 10.96
N GLY A 90 -9.17 -3.30 11.51
CA GLY A 90 -7.94 -2.94 10.80
C GLY A 90 -8.13 -1.88 9.71
N ASP A 91 -9.13 -1.00 9.84
CA ASP A 91 -9.52 -0.03 8.80
C ASP A 91 -9.59 1.43 9.30
N CYS A 92 -8.91 1.71 10.42
CA CYS A 92 -8.76 3.08 10.91
C CYS A 92 -7.98 3.96 9.94
N CYS A 93 -8.28 5.27 9.93
CA CYS A 93 -7.35 6.24 9.36
C CYS A 93 -6.02 6.22 10.13
N SER A 94 -4.90 6.45 9.44
CA SER A 94 -3.55 6.30 10.02
C SER A 94 -3.27 7.24 11.21
N ASN A 95 -3.99 8.35 11.30
CA ASN A 95 -3.89 9.33 12.38
C ASN A 95 -4.92 9.14 13.52
N TYR A 96 -5.74 8.08 13.49
CA TYR A 96 -6.81 7.85 14.48
C TYR A 96 -6.33 7.91 15.93
N GLN A 97 -5.25 7.18 16.25
CA GLN A 97 -4.70 7.15 17.60
C GLN A 97 -4.26 8.55 18.07
N VAL A 98 -3.60 9.29 17.19
CA VAL A 98 -3.13 10.66 17.47
C VAL A 98 -4.29 11.61 17.71
N VAL A 99 -5.30 11.59 16.84
CA VAL A 99 -6.40 12.57 16.88
C VAL A 99 -7.45 12.22 17.93
N CYS A 100 -7.79 10.93 18.08
CA CYS A 100 -8.94 10.48 18.88
C CYS A 100 -8.55 9.87 20.23
N LYS A 101 -7.34 9.32 20.38
CA LYS A 101 -6.87 8.73 21.64
C LYS A 101 -5.78 9.56 22.33
N GLY A 102 -5.25 10.58 21.65
CA GLY A 102 -4.27 11.51 22.22
C GLY A 102 -2.82 11.01 22.15
N ASP A 103 -2.54 10.03 21.29
CA ASP A 103 -1.19 9.55 21.06
C ASP A 103 -0.33 10.60 20.35
N THR A 104 0.99 10.42 20.43
CA THR A 104 1.95 11.23 19.68
C THR A 104 2.15 10.67 18.27
N PRO A 105 2.32 11.51 17.24
CA PRO A 105 2.72 11.02 15.92
C PRO A 105 4.08 10.32 16.02
N TRP A 106 4.23 9.16 15.37
CA TRP A 106 5.48 8.38 15.37
C TRP A 106 6.73 9.22 15.12
N VAL A 107 6.66 10.24 14.26
CA VAL A 107 7.81 11.09 13.93
C VAL A 107 8.29 11.95 15.10
N MET A 108 7.42 12.24 16.05
CA MET A 108 7.70 13.06 17.23
C MET A 108 8.27 12.27 18.39
N ASP A 109 8.08 10.94 18.41
CA ASP A 109 8.60 10.09 19.48
C ASP A 109 10.13 10.11 19.49
N ASP A 110 10.71 9.84 20.66
CA ASP A 110 12.15 9.64 20.78
C ASP A 110 12.57 8.34 20.06
N CYS A 111 13.87 8.22 19.81
CA CYS A 111 14.42 7.06 19.12
C CYS A 111 14.97 6.08 20.14
N GLU A 112 14.43 4.86 20.12
CA GLU A 112 14.77 3.80 21.07
C GLU A 112 15.46 2.64 20.36
N ASP A 113 16.43 2.02 21.04
CA ASP A 113 17.15 0.85 20.54
C ASP A 113 16.26 -0.40 20.60
N ILE A 114 15.69 -0.80 19.46
CA ILE A 114 14.92 -2.04 19.33
C ILE A 114 15.87 -3.23 19.23
N ARG A 115 16.21 -3.85 20.38
CA ARG A 115 17.11 -5.01 20.45
C ARG A 115 16.44 -6.34 20.12
N THR A 116 15.15 -6.45 20.41
CA THR A 116 14.34 -7.65 20.19
C THR A 116 13.03 -7.25 19.50
N PRO A 117 12.54 -8.03 18.51
CA PRO A 117 11.27 -7.72 17.85
C PRO A 117 10.09 -7.72 18.82
N GLU A 118 9.32 -6.63 18.82
CA GLU A 118 8.10 -6.48 19.62
C GLU A 118 6.87 -6.70 18.73
N CYS A 119 6.49 -7.97 18.54
CA CYS A 119 5.38 -8.34 17.69
C CYS A 119 4.16 -8.80 18.50
N PRO A 120 2.92 -8.49 18.07
CA PRO A 120 1.72 -9.05 18.67
C PRO A 120 1.68 -10.58 18.57
N ALA A 121 0.82 -11.21 19.38
CA ALA A 121 0.60 -12.65 19.32
C ALA A 121 0.17 -13.10 17.90
N GLY A 122 0.72 -14.22 17.45
CA GLY A 122 0.47 -14.78 16.11
C GLY A 122 1.56 -14.48 15.09
N PHE A 123 2.45 -13.53 15.35
CA PHE A 123 3.63 -13.30 14.50
C PHE A 123 4.78 -14.22 14.92
N LEU A 124 5.20 -15.11 14.01
CA LEU A 124 6.38 -15.97 14.21
C LEU A 124 7.70 -15.24 13.93
N HIS A 125 7.68 -14.31 12.98
CA HIS A 125 8.83 -13.52 12.54
C HIS A 125 8.40 -12.07 12.27
N PRO A 126 9.30 -11.08 12.44
CA PRO A 126 8.99 -9.70 12.09
C PRO A 126 8.73 -9.55 10.59
N PRO A 127 7.65 -8.88 10.16
CA PRO A 127 7.35 -8.67 8.75
C PRO A 127 8.37 -7.72 8.09
N LEU A 128 8.69 -7.96 6.82
CA LEU A 128 9.51 -7.08 5.99
C LEU A 128 8.62 -6.23 5.08
N ILE A 129 8.73 -4.91 5.18
CA ILE A 129 8.07 -3.96 4.27
C ILE A 129 9.14 -3.29 3.41
N ILE A 130 9.04 -3.45 2.09
CA ILE A 130 9.93 -2.81 1.13
C ILE A 130 9.27 -1.53 0.62
N PHE A 131 9.80 -0.38 1.02
CA PHE A 131 9.33 0.92 0.56
C PHE A 131 10.23 1.43 -0.58
N SER A 132 9.79 1.23 -1.83
CA SER A 132 10.52 1.68 -3.02
C SER A 132 10.02 3.04 -3.49
N VAL A 133 10.93 3.97 -3.78
CA VAL A 133 10.64 5.32 -4.27
C VAL A 133 11.34 5.53 -5.61
N ASP A 134 10.55 5.65 -6.68
CA ASP A 134 11.10 5.83 -8.02
C ASP A 134 11.81 7.19 -8.17
N GLY A 135 12.95 7.18 -8.83
CA GLY A 135 13.76 8.39 -9.09
C GLY A 135 14.31 9.10 -7.85
N PHE A 136 14.31 8.47 -6.66
CA PHE A 136 14.76 9.14 -5.44
C PHE A 136 16.28 9.33 -5.40
N ARG A 137 16.74 10.52 -5.77
CA ARG A 137 18.16 10.87 -5.78
C ARG A 137 18.68 11.02 -4.36
N ALA A 138 19.82 10.39 -4.06
CA ALA A 138 20.48 10.48 -2.74
C ALA A 138 20.70 11.93 -2.25
N SER A 139 20.92 12.89 -3.16
CA SER A 139 21.06 14.30 -2.80
C SER A 139 19.81 14.92 -2.18
N TYR A 140 18.63 14.31 -2.34
CA TYR A 140 17.40 14.80 -1.73
C TYR A 140 17.41 14.65 -0.21
N MET A 141 18.15 13.69 0.34
CA MET A 141 18.34 13.56 1.80
C MET A 141 18.99 14.81 2.41
N LYS A 142 19.72 15.61 1.63
CA LYS A 142 20.30 16.88 2.11
C LYS A 142 19.25 17.94 2.46
N LYS A 143 18.00 17.79 1.98
CA LYS A 143 16.88 18.66 2.41
C LYS A 143 16.53 18.44 3.89
N GLY A 144 16.86 17.25 4.42
CA GLY A 144 16.78 16.89 5.83
C GLY A 144 15.37 16.94 6.40
N GLU A 145 15.32 17.09 7.72
CA GLU A 145 14.09 17.04 8.52
C GLU A 145 13.05 18.07 8.05
N LYS A 146 13.45 19.28 7.65
CA LYS A 146 12.50 20.35 7.27
C LYS A 146 11.53 19.95 6.16
N VAL A 147 11.91 19.00 5.29
CA VAL A 147 11.07 18.56 4.16
C VAL A 147 10.62 17.12 4.33
N MET A 148 11.46 16.23 4.86
CA MET A 148 11.20 14.79 4.89
C MET A 148 11.41 14.21 6.30
N ARG A 149 10.71 14.75 7.30
CA ARG A 149 10.85 14.36 8.72
C ARG A 149 10.83 12.84 8.93
N ASN A 150 9.86 12.16 8.33
CA ASN A 150 9.69 10.71 8.51
C ASN A 150 10.87 9.92 7.92
N ILE A 151 11.27 10.25 6.69
CA ILE A 151 12.39 9.58 5.99
C ILE A 151 13.71 9.89 6.68
N GLU A 152 13.89 11.12 7.18
CA GLU A 152 15.07 11.52 7.94
C GLU A 152 15.17 10.76 9.28
N LYS A 153 14.05 10.61 10.00
CA LYS A 153 13.99 9.80 11.23
C LYS A 153 14.36 8.35 10.94
N LEU A 154 13.81 7.75 9.88
CA LEU A 154 14.21 6.42 9.43
C LEU A 154 15.71 6.37 9.12
N SER A 155 16.25 7.29 8.31
CA SER A 155 17.65 7.26 7.88
C SER A 155 18.66 7.39 9.01
N LYS A 156 18.34 8.14 10.08
CA LYS A 156 19.25 8.36 11.22
C LYS A 156 19.33 7.15 12.16
N TRP A 157 18.21 6.46 12.35
CA TRP A 157 18.04 5.49 13.43
C TRP A 157 17.81 4.06 12.94
N ALA A 158 17.08 3.87 11.85
CA ALA A 158 17.17 2.63 11.08
C ALA A 158 18.49 2.73 10.34
N CYS A 159 19.54 2.10 10.87
CA CYS A 159 20.92 2.18 10.39
C CYS A 159 21.02 1.89 8.87
N LEU A 160 20.78 2.89 8.02
CA LEU A 160 20.82 2.76 6.57
C LEU A 160 22.19 3.19 6.06
N ASN A 161 23.22 2.42 6.41
CA ASN A 161 24.41 2.33 5.57
C ASN A 161 24.07 1.47 4.35
N ILE A 162 23.23 1.98 3.44
CA ILE A 162 23.02 1.37 2.13
C ILE A 162 23.20 2.46 1.08
N TYR A 163 24.44 2.63 0.64
CA TYR A 163 24.69 3.08 -0.72
C TYR A 163 24.07 2.02 -1.65
N LEU A 164 22.84 2.23 -2.09
CA LEU A 164 22.30 1.55 -3.26
C LEU A 164 23.15 2.00 -4.46
N ARG A 165 24.20 1.23 -4.77
CA ARG A 165 24.77 1.24 -6.12
C ARG A 165 23.68 0.62 -7.00
N MET A 166 22.90 1.46 -7.66
CA MET A 166 22.14 1.04 -8.84
C MET A 166 23.12 0.24 -9.71
N ALA A 167 22.70 -0.92 -10.19
CA ALA A 167 23.43 -1.64 -11.23
C ALA A 167 23.54 -0.69 -12.42
N LYS A 168 24.66 0.04 -12.50
CA LYS A 168 25.03 0.83 -13.66
C LYS A 168 25.21 -0.22 -14.74
N LEU A 169 24.23 -0.34 -15.63
CA LEU A 169 24.40 -1.02 -16.90
C LEU A 169 25.73 -0.52 -17.46
N LEU A 170 26.66 -1.46 -17.58
CA LEU A 170 28.05 -1.21 -17.92
C LEU A 170 28.13 -0.41 -19.23
N THR A 171 28.31 0.89 -19.11
CA THR A 171 29.10 1.65 -20.08
C THR A 171 30.22 2.29 -19.29
N GLY A 172 31.43 1.78 -19.56
CA GLY A 172 32.62 2.04 -18.78
C GLY A 172 32.90 3.53 -18.63
N HIS A 173 33.20 3.92 -17.40
CA HIS A 173 34.29 4.82 -17.07
C HIS A 173 34.38 4.87 -15.54
N ASP A 174 35.56 4.49 -15.05
CA ASP A 174 36.00 4.61 -13.67
C ASP A 174 35.70 6.00 -13.12
N PHE A 175 35.26 6.11 -11.87
CA PHE A 175 35.65 7.20 -10.98
C PHE A 175 35.47 6.74 -9.51
N CYS A 176 36.48 7.12 -8.73
CA CYS A 176 36.87 6.73 -7.37
C CYS A 176 35.75 6.48 -6.36
#